data_AF-A0A8H7GWD7-F1
#
_entry.id   AF-A0A8H7GWD7-F1
#
_cell.length_a   1.000
_cell.length_b   1.000
_cell.length_c   1.000
_cell.angle_alpha   90.00
_cell.angle_beta   90.00
_cell.angle_gamma   90.00
#
_symmetry.space_group_name_H-M   'P 1'
#
loop_
_entity.id
_entity.type
_entity.pdbx_description
1 polymer ?
#
loop_
_entity_poly.entity_id
_entity_poly.type
_entity_poly.pdbx_seq_one_letter_code
_entity_poly.pdbx_strand_id
1 'polypeptide(L)'
;MEIHMHVPSGAVQKDGPSAGITMALLFLSLVLQRPVPSNIAMTGEITLRGLVLPIGGLKEKILGAHLTGQIDKVIVPRENRRDVLEEYVHKINDSHRLNALLRDDELGEYKDTSPEDYFADKYGVRIVYAKEFWDVIKLVWGGDLIANVEHSRLEEYHL
;
A
#
# COMPACT_ATOMS: atom_id res chain seq x y z
N MET A 1 -25.74 -2.29 -12.03
CA MET A 1 -24.48 -1.52 -12.09
C MET A 1 -23.61 -2.18 -13.13
N GLU A 2 -23.23 -1.43 -14.16
CA GLU A 2 -22.25 -1.87 -15.15
C GLU A 2 -20.95 -1.12 -14.86
N ILE A 3 -19.82 -1.84 -14.74
CA ILE A 3 -18.53 -1.23 -14.43
C ILE A 3 -17.58 -1.45 -15.61
N HIS A 4 -17.06 -0.34 -16.14
CA HIS A 4 -16.01 -0.33 -17.12
C HIS A 4 -14.72 0.19 -16.47
N MET A 5 -13.70 -0.67 -16.39
CA MET A 5 -12.37 -0.29 -15.90
C MET A 5 -11.45 -0.02 -17.09
N HIS A 6 -10.82 1.15 -17.11
CA HIS A 6 -9.84 1.52 -18.13
C HIS A 6 -8.52 1.90 -17.46
N VAL A 7 -7.42 1.27 -17.90
CA VAL A 7 -6.06 1.63 -17.50
C VAL A 7 -5.35 2.23 -18.73
N PRO A 8 -5.16 3.57 -18.80
CA PRO A 8 -4.71 4.28 -20.00
C PRO A 8 -3.39 3.77 -20.61
N SER A 9 -3.11 4.14 -21.86
CA SER A 9 -1.96 3.62 -22.66
C SER A 9 -2.13 2.16 -23.06
N GLY A 10 -3.21 1.83 -23.77
CA GLY A 10 -3.58 0.45 -24.13
C GLY A 10 -2.56 -0.32 -24.99
N ALA A 11 -1.60 0.38 -25.62
CA ALA A 11 -0.51 -0.26 -26.35
C ALA A 11 0.58 -0.87 -25.45
N VAL A 12 0.61 -0.49 -24.16
CA VAL A 12 1.55 -1.05 -23.17
C VAL A 12 0.82 -2.15 -22.40
N GLN A 13 1.40 -3.35 -22.39
CA GLN A 13 0.91 -4.49 -21.63
C GLN A 13 0.95 -4.17 -20.13
N LYS A 14 -0.19 -4.34 -19.44
CA LYS A 14 -0.34 -4.06 -18.00
C LYS A 14 -0.75 -5.32 -17.26
N ASP A 15 0.02 -6.38 -17.48
CA ASP A 15 -0.22 -7.67 -16.86
C ASP A 15 0.55 -7.78 -15.54
N GLY A 16 -0.09 -8.42 -14.57
CA GLY A 16 0.51 -8.77 -13.29
C GLY A 16 -0.45 -8.60 -12.11
N PRO A 17 -0.44 -9.53 -11.13
CA PRO A 17 -1.37 -9.51 -10.01
C PRO A 17 -1.15 -8.33 -9.04
N SER A 18 -0.02 -7.63 -9.16
CA SER A 18 0.42 -6.59 -8.23
C SER A 18 -0.42 -5.29 -8.18
N ALA A 19 -1.45 -5.17 -9.03
CA ALA A 19 -2.43 -4.09 -9.00
C ALA A 19 -3.72 -4.47 -8.23
N GLY A 20 -3.77 -5.68 -7.63
CA GLY A 20 -4.96 -6.23 -6.99
C GLY A 20 -5.59 -5.32 -5.93
N ILE A 21 -4.78 -4.80 -4.99
CA ILE A 21 -5.30 -3.90 -3.96
C ILE A 21 -5.81 -2.56 -4.54
N THR A 22 -5.20 -2.07 -5.63
CA THR A 22 -5.62 -0.86 -6.33
C THR A 22 -6.99 -1.04 -6.96
N MET A 23 -7.20 -2.17 -7.64
CA MET A 23 -8.48 -2.51 -8.27
C MET A 23 -9.57 -2.72 -7.22
N ALA A 24 -9.27 -3.44 -6.14
CA ALA A 24 -10.21 -3.66 -5.05
C ALA A 24 -10.64 -2.33 -4.40
N LEU A 25 -9.70 -1.43 -4.13
CA LEU A 25 -10.00 -0.11 -3.57
C LEU A 25 -10.78 0.77 -4.55
N LEU A 26 -10.48 0.70 -5.85
CA LEU A 26 -11.24 1.41 -6.89
C LEU A 26 -12.70 0.98 -6.90
N PHE A 27 -12.98 -0.32 -6.85
CA PHE A 27 -14.37 -0.80 -6.80
C PHE A 27 -15.06 -0.39 -5.51
N LEU A 28 -14.38 -0.50 -4.37
CA LEU A 28 -14.92 -0.06 -3.08
C LEU A 28 -15.20 1.46 -3.08
N SER A 29 -14.29 2.25 -3.64
CA SER A 29 -14.43 3.70 -3.82
C SER A 29 -15.67 4.05 -4.64
N LEU A 30 -15.92 3.32 -5.73
CA LEU A 30 -17.11 3.47 -6.58
C LEU A 30 -18.40 3.18 -5.81
N VAL A 31 -18.43 2.07 -5.06
CA VAL A 31 -19.60 1.67 -4.26
C VAL A 31 -19.88 2.67 -3.13
N LEU A 32 -18.83 3.13 -2.44
CA LEU A 32 -18.95 4.07 -1.32
C LEU A 32 -19.07 5.54 -1.76
N GLN A 33 -18.95 5.82 -3.06
CA GLN A 33 -18.85 7.18 -3.60
C GLN A 33 -17.79 8.04 -2.89
N ARG A 34 -16.67 7.41 -2.50
CA ARG A 34 -15.62 8.06 -1.71
C ARG A 34 -14.34 8.21 -2.53
N PRO A 35 -13.83 9.43 -2.75
CA PRO A 35 -12.64 9.63 -3.57
C PRO A 35 -11.38 9.06 -2.90
N VAL A 36 -10.46 8.55 -3.72
CA VAL A 36 -9.11 8.13 -3.29
C VAL A 36 -8.14 9.29 -3.55
N PRO A 37 -7.30 9.69 -2.57
CA PRO A 37 -6.32 10.75 -2.77
C PRO A 37 -5.30 10.42 -3.87
N SER A 38 -4.99 11.39 -4.73
CA SER A 38 -4.11 11.20 -5.89
C SER A 38 -2.61 11.18 -5.55
N ASN A 39 -2.22 11.55 -4.32
CA ASN A 39 -0.84 11.53 -3.83
C ASN A 39 -0.45 10.17 -3.21
N ILE A 40 -1.32 9.16 -3.27
CA ILE A 40 -1.08 7.81 -2.75
C ILE A 40 -0.93 6.84 -3.91
N ALA A 41 0.20 6.16 -3.98
CA ALA A 41 0.38 4.98 -4.83
C ALA A 41 0.29 3.71 -3.98
N MET A 42 -0.05 2.58 -4.62
CA MET A 42 -0.11 1.29 -3.93
C MET A 42 0.21 0.14 -4.86
N THR A 43 0.77 -0.93 -4.30
CA THR A 43 1.02 -2.20 -5.00
C THR A 43 0.80 -3.36 -4.04
N GLY A 44 0.33 -4.48 -4.56
CA GLY A 44 0.05 -5.68 -3.78
C GLY A 44 -0.93 -6.56 -4.53
N GLU A 45 -0.66 -7.86 -4.53
CA GLU A 45 -1.67 -8.83 -4.91
C GLU A 45 -2.69 -8.97 -3.77
N ILE A 46 -3.95 -9.24 -4.11
CA ILE A 46 -5.01 -9.41 -3.11
C ILE A 46 -5.65 -10.78 -3.27
N THR A 47 -5.82 -11.49 -2.16
CA THR A 47 -6.58 -12.75 -2.14
C THR A 47 -8.08 -12.47 -1.97
N LEU A 48 -8.92 -13.46 -2.29
CA LEU A 48 -10.36 -13.39 -2.00
C LEU A 48 -10.69 -13.23 -0.49
N ARG A 49 -9.73 -13.53 0.39
CA ARG A 49 -9.85 -13.35 1.85
C ARG A 49 -9.37 -11.98 2.32
N GLY A 50 -8.93 -11.11 1.41
CA GLY A 50 -8.44 -9.78 1.73
C GLY A 50 -7.00 -9.73 2.22
N LEU A 51 -6.23 -10.83 2.18
CA LEU A 51 -4.77 -10.78 2.44
C LEU A 51 -4.05 -10.04 1.31
N VAL A 52 -3.06 -9.21 1.66
CA VAL A 52 -2.19 -8.50 0.73
C VAL A 52 -0.87 -9.26 0.59
N LEU A 53 -0.63 -9.79 -0.60
CA LEU A 53 0.51 -10.65 -0.90
C LEU A 53 1.70 -9.88 -1.48
N PRO A 54 2.94 -10.36 -1.25
CA PRO A 54 4.16 -9.70 -1.72
C PRO A 54 4.23 -9.64 -3.25
N ILE A 55 4.99 -8.67 -3.73
CA ILE A 55 5.21 -8.41 -5.15
C ILE A 55 6.71 -8.37 -5.47
N GLY A 56 7.05 -8.56 -6.75
CA GLY A 56 8.40 -8.32 -7.26
C GLY A 56 8.60 -6.87 -7.72
N GLY A 57 9.87 -6.46 -7.81
CA GLY A 57 10.27 -5.16 -8.37
C GLY A 57 9.85 -3.97 -7.51
N LEU A 58 9.91 -4.12 -6.18
CA LEU A 58 9.47 -3.07 -5.25
C LEU A 58 10.26 -1.77 -5.44
N LYS A 59 11.57 -1.88 -5.64
CA LYS A 59 12.47 -0.75 -5.84
C LYS A 59 12.08 0.09 -7.04
N GLU A 60 11.86 -0.54 -8.18
CA GLU A 60 11.46 0.11 -9.42
C GLU A 60 10.11 0.82 -9.26
N LYS A 61 9.18 0.21 -8.50
CA LYS A 61 7.87 0.80 -8.21
C LYS A 61 7.96 2.03 -7.30
N ILE A 62 8.80 1.99 -6.26
CA ILE A 62 9.05 3.14 -5.39
C ILE A 62 9.72 4.28 -6.18
N LEU A 63 10.70 3.97 -7.02
CA LEU A 63 11.33 4.97 -7.89
C LEU A 63 10.32 5.54 -8.89
N GLY A 64 9.46 4.70 -9.47
CA GLY A 64 8.37 5.15 -10.34
C GLY A 64 7.45 6.14 -9.65
N ALA A 65 7.06 5.87 -8.40
CA ALA A 65 6.26 6.79 -7.58
C ALA A 65 6.99 8.12 -7.35
N HIS A 66 8.26 8.08 -6.94
CA HIS A 66 9.09 9.28 -6.78
C HIS A 66 9.17 10.13 -8.05
N LEU A 67 9.40 9.50 -9.21
CA LEU A 67 9.56 10.18 -10.50
C LEU A 67 8.30 10.92 -10.97
N THR A 68 7.12 10.60 -10.42
CA THR A 68 5.89 11.36 -10.72
C THR A 68 5.90 12.77 -10.12
N GLY A 69 6.69 13.00 -9.06
CA GLY A 69 6.73 14.26 -8.31
C GLY A 69 5.48 14.59 -7.48
N GLN A 70 4.39 13.82 -7.59
CA GLN A 70 3.14 14.05 -6.86
C GLN A 70 2.88 13.03 -5.74
N ILE A 71 3.47 11.84 -5.83
CA ILE A 71 3.26 10.78 -4.84
C ILE A 71 4.17 11.01 -3.63
N ASP A 72 3.56 11.14 -2.43
CA ASP A 72 4.28 11.25 -1.15
C ASP A 72 4.13 10.01 -0.25
N LYS A 73 3.25 9.08 -0.63
CA LYS A 73 2.94 7.86 0.12
C LYS A 73 2.80 6.67 -0.82
N VAL A 74 3.47 5.57 -0.49
CA VAL A 74 3.37 4.29 -1.20
C VAL A 74 2.95 3.20 -0.22
N ILE A 75 1.80 2.57 -0.49
CA ILE A 75 1.30 1.41 0.27
C ILE A 75 1.84 0.13 -0.36
N VAL A 76 2.51 -0.70 0.42
CA VAL A 76 3.13 -1.96 -0.03
C VAL A 76 2.75 -3.13 0.87
N PRO A 77 2.89 -4.38 0.40
CA PRO A 77 2.62 -5.56 1.22
C PRO A 77 3.55 -5.59 2.43
N ARG A 78 3.03 -6.00 3.59
CA ARG A 78 3.83 -6.10 4.83
C ARG A 78 5.05 -7.00 4.70
N GLU A 79 4.94 -8.06 3.91
CA GLU A 79 6.03 -8.99 3.62
C GLU A 79 7.15 -8.37 2.77
N ASN A 80 6.83 -7.35 1.96
CA ASN A 80 7.82 -6.61 1.17
C ASN A 80 8.68 -5.64 2.00
N ARG A 81 8.44 -5.52 3.32
CA ARG A 81 9.35 -4.75 4.19
C ARG A 81 10.77 -5.29 4.11
N ARG A 82 10.94 -6.61 3.97
CA ARG A 82 12.25 -7.23 3.80
C ARG A 82 13.05 -6.63 2.64
N ASP A 83 12.43 -6.41 1.48
CA ASP A 83 13.08 -5.77 0.34
C ASP A 83 13.55 -4.33 0.66
N VAL A 84 12.76 -3.60 1.44
CA VAL A 84 13.10 -2.24 1.92
C VAL A 84 14.31 -2.29 2.85
N LEU A 85 14.35 -3.24 3.78
CA LEU A 85 15.48 -3.43 4.70
C LEU A 85 16.77 -3.78 3.96
N GLU A 86 16.69 -4.71 3.02
CA GLU A 86 17.83 -5.15 2.21
C GLU A 86 18.39 -4.01 1.35
N GLU A 87 17.53 -3.24 0.67
CA GLU A 87 17.96 -2.08 -0.12
C GLU A 87 18.53 -0.97 0.77
N TYR A 88 17.94 -0.70 1.94
CA TYR A 88 18.46 0.27 2.90
C TYR A 88 19.88 -0.08 3.34
N VAL A 89 20.08 -1.30 3.83
CA VAL A 89 21.38 -1.81 4.30
C VAL A 89 22.44 -1.73 3.20
N HIS A 90 22.07 -2.13 1.98
CA HIS A 90 22.95 -2.00 0.83
C HIS A 90 23.32 -0.54 0.54
N LYS A 91 22.39 0.40 0.68
CA LYS A 91 22.62 1.83 0.43
C LYS A 91 23.48 2.52 1.48
N ILE A 92 23.40 2.09 2.74
CA ILE A 92 24.25 2.61 3.82
C ILE A 92 25.57 1.83 3.96
N ASN A 93 25.77 0.78 3.16
CA ASN A 93 26.94 -0.09 3.19
C ASN A 93 27.21 -0.70 4.58
N ASP A 94 26.15 -1.11 5.29
CA ASP A 94 26.22 -1.67 6.64
C ASP A 94 25.47 -3.01 6.76
N SER A 95 26.08 -4.04 6.17
CA SER A 95 25.52 -5.40 6.13
C SER A 95 25.25 -5.99 7.52
N HIS A 96 25.92 -5.50 8.57
CA HIS A 96 25.75 -6.01 9.93
C HIS A 96 24.38 -5.65 10.53
N ARG A 97 23.75 -4.58 10.04
CA ARG A 97 22.44 -4.13 10.53
C ARG A 97 21.26 -4.96 10.04
N LEU A 98 21.39 -5.72 8.94
CA LEU A 98 20.27 -6.46 8.36
C LEU A 98 19.63 -7.43 9.35
N ASN A 99 20.44 -8.23 10.05
CA ASN A 99 19.93 -9.21 11.01
C ASN A 99 19.23 -8.54 12.21
N ALA A 100 19.67 -7.36 12.62
CA ALA A 100 19.02 -6.62 13.71
C ALA A 100 17.65 -6.09 13.27
N LEU A 101 17.59 -5.52 12.05
CA LEU A 101 16.34 -5.02 11.46
C LEU A 101 15.31 -6.13 11.22
N LEU A 102 15.75 -7.30 10.73
CA LEU A 102 14.88 -8.45 10.52
C LEU A 102 14.30 -8.97 11.85
N ARG A 103 15.11 -9.03 12.91
CA ARG A 103 14.64 -9.44 14.25
C ARG A 103 13.63 -8.46 14.84
N ASP A 104 13.84 -7.16 14.62
CA ASP A 104 12.87 -6.13 15.01
C ASP A 104 11.55 -6.29 14.24
N ASP A 105 11.64 -6.69 12.95
CA ASP A 105 10.48 -6.89 12.08
C ASP A 105 9.58 -8.06 12.48
N GLU A 106 10.16 -9.16 12.96
CA GLU A 106 9.45 -10.39 13.35
C GLU A 106 8.45 -10.18 14.49
N LEU A 107 8.60 -9.10 15.28
CA LEU A 107 7.71 -8.78 16.40
C LEU A 107 6.36 -8.18 15.96
N GLY A 108 6.14 -8.02 14.65
CA GLY A 108 4.89 -7.51 14.06
C GLY A 108 4.81 -5.99 14.05
N GLU A 109 5.15 -5.34 15.17
CA GLU A 109 5.34 -3.90 15.30
C GLU A 109 6.85 -3.59 15.38
N TYR A 110 7.43 -3.24 14.24
CA TYR A 110 8.84 -2.84 14.17
C TYR A 110 9.04 -1.47 14.81
N LYS A 111 10.16 -1.29 15.50
CA LYS A 111 10.52 -0.03 16.18
C LYS A 111 11.53 0.78 15.40
N ASP A 112 12.44 0.12 14.68
CA ASP A 112 13.44 0.81 13.87
C ASP A 112 12.81 1.22 12.53
N THR A 113 12.47 2.52 12.42
CA THR A 113 11.93 3.15 11.20
C THR A 113 13.02 3.74 10.32
N SER A 114 14.31 3.62 10.69
CA SER A 114 15.40 4.20 9.90
C SER A 114 15.43 3.77 8.42
N PRO A 115 15.01 2.55 8.03
CA PRO A 115 14.82 2.22 6.63
C PRO A 115 13.74 3.09 5.98
N GLU A 116 12.55 3.17 6.55
CA GLU A 116 11.45 3.98 6.02
C GLU A 116 11.81 5.47 5.93
N ASP A 117 12.43 6.00 6.99
CA ASP A 117 12.88 7.39 7.06
C ASP A 117 13.91 7.70 5.97
N TYR A 118 14.83 6.77 5.69
CA TYR A 118 15.77 6.91 4.58
C TYR A 118 15.08 7.09 3.22
N PHE A 119 14.04 6.29 2.94
CA PHE A 119 13.30 6.43 1.67
C PHE A 119 12.48 7.72 1.64
N ALA A 120 11.90 8.13 2.76
CA ALA A 120 11.17 9.38 2.88
C ALA A 120 12.08 10.59 2.63
N ASP A 121 13.25 10.64 3.27
CA ASP A 121 14.19 11.76 3.14
C ASP A 121 14.82 11.81 1.74
N LYS A 122 15.17 10.65 1.19
CA LYS A 122 15.89 10.57 -0.08
C LYS A 122 14.98 10.75 -1.30
N TYR A 123 13.79 10.16 -1.25
CA TYR A 123 12.88 10.11 -2.40
C TYR A 123 11.61 10.94 -2.19
N GLY A 124 11.42 11.55 -1.02
CA GLY A 124 10.16 12.25 -0.71
C GLY A 124 8.95 11.32 -0.63
N VAL A 125 9.17 10.00 -0.50
CA VAL A 125 8.14 8.97 -0.55
C VAL A 125 8.14 8.20 0.76
N ARG A 126 7.04 8.29 1.50
CA ARG A 126 6.82 7.48 2.71
C ARG A 126 6.29 6.11 2.33
N ILE A 127 7.01 5.07 2.76
CA ILE A 127 6.58 3.68 2.59
C ILE A 127 5.71 3.31 3.80
N VAL A 128 4.53 2.77 3.53
CA VAL A 128 3.62 2.24 4.56
C VAL A 128 3.18 0.83 4.20
N TYR A 129 2.94 0.00 5.19
CA TYR A 129 2.71 -1.43 4.99
C TYR A 129 1.27 -1.84 5.24
N ALA A 130 0.76 -2.75 4.42
CA ALA A 130 -0.55 -3.37 4.58
C ALA A 130 -0.41 -4.90 4.63
N LYS A 131 -0.99 -5.53 5.65
CA LYS A 131 -1.10 -7.00 5.75
C LYS A 131 -2.42 -7.47 5.16
N GLU A 132 -3.47 -6.70 5.41
CA GLU A 132 -4.82 -6.97 4.94
C GLU A 132 -5.37 -5.76 4.17
N PHE A 133 -6.38 -6.01 3.34
CA PHE A 133 -7.05 -4.96 2.58
C PHE A 133 -7.71 -3.91 3.48
N TRP A 134 -8.07 -4.30 4.71
CA TRP A 134 -8.53 -3.37 5.73
C TRP A 134 -7.48 -2.32 6.12
N ASP A 135 -6.19 -2.69 6.14
CA ASP A 135 -5.11 -1.74 6.38
C ASP A 135 -5.02 -0.72 5.25
N VAL A 136 -5.19 -1.16 4.00
CA VAL A 136 -5.23 -0.27 2.82
C VAL A 136 -6.33 0.77 2.97
N ILE A 137 -7.54 0.34 3.35
CA ILE A 137 -8.68 1.23 3.57
C ILE A 137 -8.35 2.28 4.64
N LYS A 138 -7.79 1.86 5.79
CA LYS A 138 -7.39 2.77 6.87
C LYS A 138 -6.31 3.77 6.43
N LEU A 139 -5.29 3.30 5.70
CA LEU A 139 -4.18 4.12 5.22
C LEU A 139 -4.60 5.18 4.19
N VAL A 140 -5.70 4.92 3.48
CA VAL A 140 -6.27 5.81 2.46
C VAL A 140 -7.31 6.77 3.03
N TRP A 141 -8.26 6.27 3.82
CA TRP A 141 -9.45 7.02 4.26
C TRP A 141 -9.53 7.32 5.76
N GLY A 142 -8.61 6.80 6.56
CA GLY A 142 -8.63 6.94 8.03
C GLY A 142 -9.65 6.03 8.72
N GLY A 143 -9.86 6.24 10.02
CA GLY A 143 -10.78 5.46 10.86
C GLY A 143 -12.27 5.75 10.66
N ASP A 144 -12.61 6.83 9.94
CA ASP A 144 -13.99 7.33 9.81
C ASP A 144 -14.92 6.41 9.00
N LEU A 145 -14.39 5.36 8.36
CA LEU A 145 -15.21 4.39 7.65
C LEU A 145 -16.17 3.63 8.60
N ILE A 146 -15.78 3.46 9.86
CA ILE A 146 -16.57 2.70 10.85
C ILE A 146 -17.83 3.46 11.25
N ALA A 147 -17.73 4.79 11.43
CA ALA A 147 -18.85 5.61 11.91
C ALA A 147 -20.06 5.58 10.96
N ASN A 148 -19.81 5.61 9.65
CA ASN A 148 -20.87 5.68 8.65
C ASN A 148 -21.50 4.30 8.34
N VAL A 149 -20.74 3.21 8.49
CA VAL A 149 -21.26 1.85 8.28
C VAL A 149 -22.15 1.39 9.43
N GLU A 150 -21.89 1.83 10.67
CA GLU A 150 -22.83 1.59 11.78
C GLU A 150 -24.09 2.45 11.67
N HIS A 151 -23.96 3.70 11.22
CA HIS A 151 -25.11 4.60 11.07
C HIS A 151 -26.10 4.11 10.00
N SER A 152 -25.61 3.57 8.88
CA SER A 152 -26.46 3.01 7.82
C SER A 152 -27.15 1.71 8.23
N ARG A 153 -26.50 0.86 9.04
CA ARG A 153 -27.13 -0.35 9.60
C ARG A 153 -28.25 -0.01 10.58
N LEU A 154 -28.12 1.06 11.36
CA LEU A 154 -29.18 1.47 12.30
C LEU A 154 -30.44 1.98 11.58
N GLU A 155 -30.30 2.68 10.44
CA GLU A 155 -31.45 3.13 9.66
C GLU A 155 -32.23 1.97 8.99
N GLU A 156 -31.56 0.87 8.64
CA GLU A 156 -32.22 -0.33 8.10
C GLU A 156 -33.07 -1.11 9.12
N TYR A 157 -32.85 -0.95 10.43
CA TYR A 157 -33.65 -1.61 11.48
C TYR A 157 -34.84 -0.77 11.98
N HIS A 158 -35.04 0.43 11.45
CA HIS A 158 -36.14 1.34 11.83
C HIS A 158 -37.25 1.45 10.77
N LEU A 159 -37.36 0.46 9.86
CA LEU A 159 -38.47 0.29 8.91
C LEU A 159 -39.35 -0.92 9.24
#